data_AF-A0A5E4LVJ6-F1
#
_entry.id   AF-A0A5E4LVJ6-F1
#
_cell.length_a   1.000
_cell.length_b   1.000
_cell.length_c   1.000
_cell.angle_alpha   90.00
_cell.angle_beta   90.00
_cell.angle_gamma   90.00
#
_symmetry.space_group_name_H-M   'P 1'
#
loop_
_entity.id
_entity.type
_entity.pdbx_description
1 polymer ?
#
loop_
_entity_poly.entity_id
_entity_poly.type
_entity_poly.pdbx_seq_one_letter_code
_entity_poly.pdbx_strand_id
1 'polypeptide(L)'
;MSSIQQVNDNLVSCLENISNVGKGLGNNEYDKAVQASLQDFLSGATYISDEKWREEKIFEEYRNSSLVSNFDFTSLNPLPYDLMIVDKPCGAQQWPDILVVYNRIGFPIEIKTCKLDKILWNCSLPHHGCLYIFNCYKKGVATYFLGEHVITSNEILNLKMLAKGSDQSSLKVSLRWGHYVRHMFDSSQRYISDSAVISDREGKVKNFIRNLPWNSSQKTNFDDGISAEYSVDEDMDAVNENIKTLEAIAETYNLDGSKIFDELKTLFKGMKLTEKKELVFGEHISEAAKVIKKFKHTAKKMSGWLFK
;
A
#
# COMPACT_ATOMS: atom_id res chain seq x y z
N MET A 1 -2.09 -15.45 30.06
CA MET A 1 -1.62 -15.16 28.69
C MET A 1 -2.62 -15.74 27.69
N SER A 2 -3.18 -14.89 26.84
CA SER A 2 -3.97 -15.34 25.68
C SER A 2 -3.07 -16.14 24.73
N SER A 3 -3.62 -17.10 23.99
CA SER A 3 -2.86 -17.80 22.94
C SER A 3 -2.79 -16.95 21.65
N ILE A 4 -1.82 -17.23 20.77
CA ILE A 4 -1.73 -16.60 19.43
C ILE A 4 -3.07 -16.70 18.69
N GLN A 5 -3.64 -17.91 18.64
CA GLN A 5 -4.89 -18.15 17.93
C GLN A 5 -6.04 -17.32 18.51
N GLN A 6 -6.11 -17.20 19.84
CA GLN A 6 -7.13 -16.38 20.50
C GLN A 6 -6.96 -14.88 20.18
N VAL A 7 -5.74 -14.36 20.16
CA VAL A 7 -5.48 -12.96 19.76
C VAL A 7 -5.92 -12.73 18.32
N ASN A 8 -5.58 -13.64 17.41
CA ASN A 8 -5.95 -13.55 16.00
C ASN A 8 -7.47 -13.62 15.79
N ASP A 9 -8.15 -14.55 16.44
CA ASP A 9 -9.61 -14.70 16.32
C ASP A 9 -10.36 -13.51 16.93
N ASN A 10 -9.84 -12.93 18.01
CA ASN A 10 -10.39 -11.71 18.60
C ASN A 10 -10.20 -10.49 17.69
N LEU A 11 -9.03 -10.34 17.04
CA LEU A 11 -8.82 -9.29 16.03
C LEU A 11 -9.79 -9.43 14.86
N VAL A 12 -9.97 -10.65 14.35
CA VAL A 12 -10.93 -10.91 13.27
C VAL A 12 -12.35 -10.56 13.70
N SER A 13 -12.74 -10.96 14.92
CA SER A 13 -14.07 -10.65 15.46
C SER A 13 -14.29 -9.14 15.60
N CYS A 14 -13.26 -8.39 16.02
CA CYS A 14 -13.30 -6.93 16.05
C CYS A 14 -13.53 -6.34 14.65
N LEU A 15 -12.88 -6.88 13.61
CA LEU A 15 -13.04 -6.40 12.24
C LEU A 15 -14.41 -6.73 11.65
N GLU A 16 -14.96 -7.89 11.95
CA GLU A 16 -16.34 -8.24 11.55
C GLU A 16 -17.35 -7.27 12.18
N ASN A 17 -17.07 -6.76 13.39
CA ASN A 17 -17.88 -5.75 14.04
C ASN A 17 -17.66 -4.31 13.51
N ILE A 18 -16.57 -4.03 12.78
CA ILE A 18 -16.21 -2.65 12.41
C ILE A 18 -17.28 -1.94 11.57
N SER A 19 -18.07 -2.69 10.80
CA SER A 19 -19.19 -2.18 10.01
C SER A 19 -20.32 -1.56 10.87
N ASN A 20 -20.36 -1.91 12.15
CA ASN A 20 -21.29 -1.39 13.15
C ASN A 20 -20.67 -0.30 14.04
N VAL A 21 -19.36 -0.10 13.97
CA VAL A 21 -18.65 0.90 14.76
C VAL A 21 -18.85 2.28 14.13
N GLY A 22 -19.32 3.23 14.93
CA GLY A 22 -19.21 4.67 14.61
C GLY A 22 -19.87 5.13 13.31
N LYS A 23 -21.05 4.61 12.95
CA LYS A 23 -21.81 5.08 11.76
C LYS A 23 -22.00 6.60 11.81
N GLY A 24 -21.50 7.28 10.78
CA GLY A 24 -21.60 8.74 10.64
C GLY A 24 -20.53 9.53 11.40
N LEU A 25 -19.69 8.88 12.21
CA LEU A 25 -18.55 9.53 12.86
C LEU A 25 -17.45 9.81 11.84
N GLY A 26 -16.82 10.97 11.92
CA GLY A 26 -15.68 11.35 11.08
C GLY A 26 -14.44 11.65 11.90
N ASN A 27 -13.26 11.51 11.30
CA ASN A 27 -11.97 11.86 11.90
C ASN A 27 -11.78 11.17 13.28
N ASN A 28 -11.17 11.87 14.24
CA ASN A 28 -10.82 11.39 15.57
C ASN A 28 -11.95 10.69 16.35
N GLU A 29 -13.22 11.01 16.10
CA GLU A 29 -14.34 10.33 16.77
C GLU A 29 -14.45 8.88 16.32
N TYR A 30 -14.22 8.62 15.04
CA TYR A 30 -14.19 7.28 14.50
C TYR A 30 -12.96 6.52 15.01
N ASP A 31 -11.79 7.17 15.09
CA ASP A 31 -10.57 6.54 15.59
C ASP A 31 -10.75 6.03 17.02
N LYS A 32 -11.35 6.86 17.89
CA LYS A 32 -11.71 6.48 19.26
C LYS A 32 -12.69 5.31 19.31
N ALA A 33 -13.65 5.27 18.38
CA ALA A 33 -14.61 4.17 18.31
C ALA A 33 -13.94 2.85 17.89
N VAL A 34 -12.98 2.90 16.96
CA VAL A 34 -12.15 1.74 16.60
C VAL A 34 -11.29 1.30 17.79
N GLN A 35 -10.65 2.23 18.49
CA GLN A 35 -9.85 1.94 19.69
C GLN A 35 -10.68 1.30 20.80
N ALA A 36 -11.91 1.77 21.02
CA ALA A 36 -12.84 1.17 21.98
C ALA A 36 -13.22 -0.24 21.57
N SER A 37 -13.57 -0.46 20.30
CA SER A 37 -13.88 -1.80 19.77
C SER A 37 -12.69 -2.75 19.93
N LEU A 38 -11.45 -2.30 19.66
CA LEU A 38 -10.27 -3.13 19.88
C LEU A 38 -10.12 -3.53 21.35
N GLN A 39 -10.33 -2.61 22.29
CA GLN A 39 -10.26 -2.89 23.72
C GLN A 39 -11.34 -3.88 24.17
N ASP A 40 -12.56 -3.79 23.62
CA ASP A 40 -13.66 -4.69 23.95
C ASP A 40 -13.39 -6.14 23.50
N PHE A 41 -12.85 -6.32 22.29
CA PHE A 41 -12.59 -7.65 21.72
C PHE A 41 -11.25 -8.24 22.17
N LEU A 42 -10.23 -7.41 22.38
CA LEU A 42 -8.93 -7.84 22.89
C LEU A 42 -8.91 -7.79 24.42
N SER A 43 -9.80 -8.57 25.05
CA SER A 43 -9.90 -8.65 26.51
C SER A 43 -8.53 -8.96 27.14
N GLY A 44 -8.12 -8.13 28.08
CA GLY A 44 -6.80 -8.20 28.73
C GLY A 44 -5.69 -7.40 28.05
N ALA A 45 -5.96 -6.77 26.90
CA ALA A 45 -5.04 -5.80 26.32
C ALA A 45 -4.91 -4.57 27.22
N THR A 46 -3.68 -4.10 27.42
CA THR A 46 -3.44 -2.81 28.07
C THR A 46 -3.47 -1.71 27.01
N TYR A 47 -4.40 -0.77 27.17
CA TYR A 47 -4.42 0.43 26.34
C TYR A 47 -3.33 1.42 26.80
N ILE A 48 -2.50 1.85 25.85
CA ILE A 48 -1.45 2.84 26.04
C ILE A 48 -1.80 4.06 25.18
N SER A 49 -2.18 5.17 25.84
CA SER A 49 -2.48 6.41 25.13
C SER A 49 -1.22 7.02 24.50
N ASP A 50 -1.41 7.89 23.51
CA ASP A 50 -0.34 8.68 22.88
C ASP A 50 0.49 9.47 23.93
N GLU A 51 -0.17 10.08 24.91
CA GLU A 51 0.51 10.76 26.03
C GLU A 51 1.38 9.79 26.83
N LYS A 52 0.82 8.66 27.27
CA LYS A 52 1.52 7.65 28.06
C LYS A 52 2.72 7.08 27.30
N TRP A 53 2.54 6.78 26.01
CA TRP A 53 3.59 6.26 25.13
C TRP A 53 4.76 7.23 24.97
N ARG A 54 4.48 8.55 24.88
CA ARG A 54 5.50 9.58 24.74
C ARG A 54 6.24 9.90 26.03
N GLU A 55 5.54 9.90 27.17
CA GLU A 55 6.05 10.49 28.40
C GLU A 55 6.65 9.45 29.35
N GLU A 56 6.14 8.22 29.38
CA GLU A 56 6.65 7.21 30.30
C GLU A 56 7.96 6.60 29.79
N LYS A 57 8.99 6.64 30.65
CA LYS A 57 10.34 6.13 30.34
C LYS A 57 10.35 4.64 29.99
N ILE A 58 9.42 3.85 30.52
CA ILE A 58 9.36 2.41 30.23
C ILE A 58 9.15 2.11 28.74
N PHE A 59 8.57 3.04 27.97
CA PHE A 59 8.33 2.88 26.53
C PHE A 59 9.41 3.52 25.66
N GLU A 60 10.46 4.14 26.23
CA GLU A 60 11.43 4.92 25.45
C GLU A 60 12.10 4.12 24.34
N GLU A 61 12.59 2.92 24.62
CA GLU A 61 13.23 2.06 23.62
C GLU A 61 12.22 1.56 22.56
N TYR A 62 11.00 1.20 22.97
CA TYR A 62 9.94 0.74 22.06
C TYR A 62 9.48 1.87 21.12
N ARG A 63 9.33 3.08 21.65
CA ARG A 63 9.00 4.29 20.89
C ARG A 63 10.10 4.60 19.88
N ASN A 64 11.36 4.57 20.29
CA ASN A 64 12.48 4.83 19.38
C ASN A 64 12.56 3.81 18.23
N SER A 65 12.30 2.52 18.51
CA SER A 65 12.19 1.49 17.46
C SER A 65 11.02 1.74 16.51
N SER A 66 9.89 2.22 17.03
CA SER A 66 8.71 2.53 16.22
C SER A 66 8.95 3.68 15.22
N LEU A 67 9.82 4.64 15.55
CA LEU A 67 10.13 5.79 14.67
C LEU A 67 10.78 5.42 13.34
N VAL A 68 11.41 4.24 13.25
CA VAL A 68 11.96 3.70 11.99
C VAL A 68 11.03 2.66 11.36
N SER A 69 9.75 2.68 11.72
CA SER A 69 8.72 1.74 11.23
C SER A 69 9.08 0.26 11.44
N ASN A 70 9.91 -0.03 12.45
CA ASN A 70 10.25 -1.38 12.88
C ASN A 70 9.53 -1.73 14.19
N PHE A 71 8.57 -2.64 14.09
CA PHE A 71 7.75 -3.08 15.21
C PHE A 71 8.12 -4.49 15.72
N ASP A 72 9.36 -4.92 15.53
CA ASP A 72 9.94 -6.06 16.24
C ASP A 72 10.69 -5.57 17.47
N PHE A 73 10.13 -5.83 18.65
CA PHE A 73 10.69 -5.45 19.94
C PHE A 73 11.29 -6.65 20.70
N THR A 74 11.50 -7.80 20.03
CA THR A 74 11.96 -9.04 20.69
C THR A 74 13.37 -8.92 21.28
N SER A 75 14.18 -7.98 20.78
CA SER A 75 15.50 -7.65 21.33
C SER A 75 15.45 -6.72 22.55
N LEU A 76 14.30 -6.09 22.83
CA LEU A 76 14.14 -5.14 23.94
C LEU A 76 13.75 -5.85 25.24
N ASN A 77 13.96 -5.17 26.36
CA ASN A 77 13.50 -5.66 27.66
C ASN A 77 11.97 -5.84 27.64
N PRO A 78 11.45 -6.95 28.18
CA PRO A 78 10.02 -7.19 28.21
C PRO A 78 9.31 -6.18 29.12
N LEU A 79 8.20 -5.65 28.62
CA LEU A 79 7.28 -4.84 29.41
C LEU A 79 6.37 -5.74 30.26
N PRO A 80 5.73 -5.22 31.33
CA PRO A 80 4.80 -5.99 32.15
C PRO A 80 3.43 -6.22 31.45
N TYR A 81 3.39 -6.14 30.12
CA TYR A 81 2.18 -6.23 29.30
C TYR A 81 2.39 -7.28 28.22
N ASP A 82 1.55 -8.31 28.20
CA ASP A 82 1.61 -9.37 27.18
C ASP A 82 0.97 -8.91 25.86
N LEU A 83 -0.06 -8.08 25.96
CA LEU A 83 -0.86 -7.55 24.86
C LEU A 83 -1.11 -6.06 25.11
N MET A 84 -0.78 -5.22 24.13
CA MET A 84 -0.98 -3.77 24.20
C MET A 84 -1.72 -3.26 22.96
N ILE A 85 -2.49 -2.19 23.16
CA ILE A 85 -3.03 -1.35 22.09
C ILE A 85 -2.43 0.04 22.29
N VAL A 86 -1.56 0.46 21.38
CA VAL A 86 -0.83 1.73 21.46
C VAL A 86 -1.45 2.74 20.49
N ASP A 87 -1.86 3.90 21.00
CA ASP A 87 -2.38 5.03 20.21
C ASP A 87 -1.21 5.86 19.67
N LYS A 88 -1.15 6.05 18.34
CA LYS A 88 -0.15 6.85 17.61
C LYS A 88 1.29 6.54 18.03
N PRO A 89 1.79 5.30 17.83
CA PRO A 89 3.13 4.89 18.25
C PRO A 89 4.26 5.77 17.68
N CYS A 90 4.04 6.40 16.52
CA CYS A 90 4.99 7.29 15.84
C CYS A 90 4.68 8.78 16.07
N GLY A 91 3.63 9.10 16.83
CA GLY A 91 3.15 10.45 17.08
C GLY A 91 1.99 10.88 16.17
N ALA A 92 1.38 12.02 16.51
CA ALA A 92 0.23 12.54 15.78
C ALA A 92 0.57 12.86 14.32
N GLN A 93 -0.34 12.52 13.40
CA GLN A 93 -0.19 12.68 11.95
C GLN A 93 0.91 11.79 11.32
N GLN A 94 1.45 10.83 12.06
CA GLN A 94 2.37 9.83 11.53
C GLN A 94 1.69 8.46 11.50
N TRP A 95 2.05 7.67 10.50
CA TRP A 95 1.61 6.30 10.39
C TRP A 95 2.36 5.41 11.42
N PRO A 96 1.72 4.39 12.00
CA PRO A 96 0.28 4.10 11.97
C PRO A 96 -0.52 4.86 13.05
N ASP A 97 -1.84 4.94 12.89
CA ASP A 97 -2.74 5.47 13.93
C ASP A 97 -2.82 4.59 15.19
N ILE A 98 -2.78 3.26 15.04
CA ILE A 98 -2.85 2.29 16.14
C ILE A 98 -1.82 1.17 15.92
N LEU A 99 -1.21 0.69 16.99
CA LEU A 99 -0.35 -0.49 16.99
C LEU A 99 -0.83 -1.50 18.02
N VAL A 100 -1.18 -2.71 17.56
CA VAL A 100 -1.43 -3.85 18.45
C VAL A 100 -0.11 -4.57 18.65
N VAL A 101 0.35 -4.70 19.89
CA VAL A 101 1.60 -5.38 20.23
C VAL A 101 1.30 -6.62 21.04
N TYR A 102 1.73 -7.78 20.57
CA TYR A 102 1.63 -9.05 21.28
C TYR A 102 2.93 -9.84 21.12
N ASN A 103 3.40 -10.44 22.21
CA ASN A 103 4.72 -11.10 22.25
C ASN A 103 5.87 -10.22 21.74
N ARG A 104 5.81 -8.91 22.01
CA ARG A 104 6.78 -7.90 21.54
C ARG A 104 6.85 -7.76 20.01
N ILE A 105 5.86 -8.23 19.28
CA ILE A 105 5.70 -8.04 17.84
C ILE A 105 4.50 -7.13 17.60
N GLY A 106 4.69 -6.07 16.82
CA GLY A 106 3.65 -5.11 16.49
C GLY A 106 2.94 -5.41 15.17
N PHE A 107 1.64 -5.16 15.15
CA PHE A 107 0.78 -5.21 13.99
C PHE A 107 0.13 -3.82 13.78
N PRO A 108 0.54 -3.07 12.74
CA PRO A 108 0.11 -1.69 12.54
C PRO A 108 -1.28 -1.61 11.88
N ILE A 109 -2.12 -0.71 12.41
CA ILE A 109 -3.45 -0.42 11.92
C ILE A 109 -3.56 1.08 11.61
N GLU A 110 -3.86 1.40 10.36
CA GLU A 110 -4.13 2.77 9.91
C GLU A 110 -5.63 2.98 9.71
N ILE A 111 -6.13 4.14 10.12
CA ILE A 111 -7.53 4.51 9.98
C ILE A 111 -7.66 5.63 8.96
N LYS A 112 -8.53 5.42 7.98
CA LYS A 112 -8.86 6.43 6.97
C LYS A 112 -10.33 6.77 7.07
N THR A 113 -10.64 8.06 7.20
CA THR A 113 -12.02 8.55 7.18
C THR A 113 -12.21 9.56 6.05
N CYS A 114 -13.31 9.44 5.30
CA CYS A 114 -13.60 10.39 4.23
C CYS A 114 -15.11 10.58 4.01
N LYS A 115 -15.49 11.77 3.55
CA LYS A 115 -16.87 12.06 3.11
C LYS A 115 -17.27 11.24 1.89
N LEU A 116 -16.30 10.84 1.08
CA LEU A 116 -16.51 10.18 -0.20
C LEU A 116 -15.86 8.81 -0.15
N ASP A 117 -16.28 7.93 -1.04
CA ASP A 117 -15.69 6.61 -1.25
C ASP A 117 -14.37 6.75 -2.03
N LYS A 118 -13.42 7.46 -1.42
CA LYS A 118 -12.09 7.77 -1.96
C LYS A 118 -11.19 8.08 -0.77
N ILE A 119 -9.99 7.48 -0.77
CA ILE A 119 -8.96 7.77 0.22
C ILE A 119 -7.98 8.78 -0.36
N LEU A 120 -7.62 9.77 0.45
CA LEU A 120 -6.46 10.62 0.21
C LEU A 120 -5.30 10.03 1.01
N TRP A 121 -4.22 9.72 0.30
CA TRP A 121 -3.01 9.14 0.85
C TRP A 121 -2.05 10.27 1.15
N ASN A 122 -2.22 10.88 2.33
CA ASN A 122 -1.38 11.98 2.78
C ASN A 122 -0.09 11.44 3.40
N CYS A 123 1.05 12.00 3.02
CA CYS A 123 2.36 11.77 3.62
C CYS A 123 2.97 10.37 3.44
N SER A 124 2.21 9.36 3.05
CA SER A 124 2.74 8.03 2.70
C SER A 124 1.82 7.26 1.74
N LEU A 125 2.44 6.33 0.99
CA LEU A 125 1.72 5.33 0.21
C LEU A 125 1.23 4.19 1.13
N PRO A 126 0.26 3.38 0.71
CA PRO A 126 -0.15 2.21 1.49
C PRO A 126 1.02 1.23 1.73
N HIS A 127 1.23 0.78 2.97
CA HIS A 127 2.28 -0.16 3.33
C HIS A 127 1.79 -1.62 3.23
N HIS A 128 2.53 -2.47 2.52
CA HIS A 128 2.23 -3.91 2.43
C HIS A 128 2.32 -4.58 3.80
N GLY A 129 1.34 -5.41 4.13
CA GLY A 129 1.19 -6.09 5.42
C GLY A 129 0.58 -5.22 6.52
N CYS A 130 0.28 -3.95 6.26
CA CYS A 130 -0.45 -3.09 7.19
C CYS A 130 -1.96 -3.21 6.97
N LEU A 131 -2.71 -3.23 8.07
CA LEU A 131 -4.16 -3.19 8.06
C LEU A 131 -4.66 -1.75 7.94
N TYR A 132 -5.58 -1.53 7.01
CA TYR A 132 -6.30 -0.28 6.86
C TYR A 132 -7.77 -0.48 7.18
N ILE A 133 -8.32 0.40 8.01
CA ILE A 133 -9.76 0.51 8.27
C ILE A 133 -10.23 1.80 7.61
N PHE A 134 -11.14 1.68 6.65
CA PHE A 134 -11.69 2.81 5.91
C PHE A 134 -13.17 3.02 6.24
N ASN A 135 -13.52 4.22 6.70
CA ASN A 135 -14.90 4.64 6.93
C ASN A 135 -15.31 5.78 6.00
N CYS A 136 -16.38 5.55 5.24
CA CYS A 136 -17.08 6.57 4.48
C CYS A 136 -18.29 7.06 5.25
N TYR A 137 -18.08 8.08 6.09
CA TYR A 137 -19.08 8.50 7.06
C TYR A 137 -20.35 9.12 6.45
N LYS A 138 -20.30 9.67 5.24
CA LYS A 138 -21.54 10.08 4.52
C LYS A 138 -22.37 8.90 4.05
N LYS A 139 -21.74 7.75 3.76
CA LYS A 139 -22.44 6.52 3.41
C LYS A 139 -22.79 5.71 4.67
N GLY A 140 -22.17 6.00 5.81
CA GLY A 140 -22.34 5.24 7.05
C GLY A 140 -21.83 3.81 6.94
N VAL A 141 -20.78 3.59 6.13
CA VAL A 141 -20.21 2.27 5.85
C VAL A 141 -18.70 2.29 6.08
N ALA A 142 -18.21 1.26 6.75
CA ALA A 142 -16.79 0.98 6.92
C ALA A 142 -16.43 -0.36 6.26
N THR A 143 -15.16 -0.48 5.87
CA THR A 143 -14.55 -1.71 5.33
C THR A 143 -13.08 -1.74 5.76
N TYR A 144 -12.42 -2.88 5.56
CA TYR A 144 -11.02 -3.06 5.87
C TYR A 144 -10.28 -3.81 4.77
N PHE A 145 -8.97 -3.56 4.68
CA PHE A 145 -8.09 -4.14 3.66
C PHE A 145 -6.63 -4.05 4.07
N LEU A 146 -5.77 -4.83 3.40
CA LEU A 146 -4.31 -4.70 3.54
C LEU A 146 -3.77 -3.71 2.51
N GLY A 147 -2.60 -3.12 2.77
CA GLY A 147 -1.98 -2.16 1.84
C GLY A 147 -1.74 -2.73 0.44
N GLU A 148 -1.36 -4.00 0.32
CA GLU A 148 -1.18 -4.70 -0.96
C GLU A 148 -2.48 -4.85 -1.77
N HIS A 149 -3.65 -4.77 -1.13
CA HIS A 149 -4.94 -4.74 -1.84
C HIS A 149 -5.20 -3.37 -2.50
N VAL A 150 -4.44 -2.34 -2.12
CA VAL A 150 -4.58 -0.97 -2.62
C VAL A 150 -3.54 -0.66 -3.68
N ILE A 151 -2.31 -1.10 -3.50
CA ILE A 151 -1.21 -0.69 -4.36
C ILE A 151 -0.24 -1.84 -4.60
N THR A 152 0.14 -2.01 -5.85
CA THR A 152 1.17 -2.98 -6.25
C THR A 152 2.57 -2.42 -6.00
N SER A 153 3.56 -3.31 -5.83
CA SER A 153 4.97 -2.90 -5.65
C SER A 153 5.48 -2.05 -6.82
N ASN A 154 5.07 -2.39 -8.05
CA ASN A 154 5.42 -1.61 -9.25
C ASN A 154 4.78 -0.20 -9.22
N GLU A 155 3.53 -0.07 -8.77
CA GLU A 155 2.91 1.25 -8.59
C GLU A 155 3.65 2.08 -7.53
N ILE A 156 4.05 1.48 -6.40
CA ILE A 156 4.87 2.14 -5.36
C ILE A 156 6.17 2.68 -5.96
N LEU A 157 6.91 1.84 -6.69
CA LEU A 157 8.18 2.21 -7.31
C LEU A 157 8.00 3.39 -8.28
N ASN A 158 7.03 3.29 -9.19
CA ASN A 158 6.75 4.34 -10.16
C ASN A 158 6.35 5.67 -9.50
N LEU A 159 5.50 5.62 -8.47
CA LEU A 159 5.07 6.81 -7.74
C LEU A 159 6.23 7.47 -6.97
N LYS A 160 7.11 6.68 -6.36
CA LYS A 160 8.31 7.17 -5.67
C LYS A 160 9.30 7.82 -6.64
N MET A 161 9.51 7.25 -7.82
CA MET A 161 10.36 7.85 -8.85
C MET A 161 9.82 9.22 -9.30
N LEU A 162 8.50 9.32 -9.53
CA LEU A 162 7.88 10.55 -9.99
C LEU A 162 7.85 11.63 -8.92
N ALA A 163 7.61 11.26 -7.66
CA ALA A 163 7.62 12.19 -6.54
C ALA A 163 8.99 12.86 -6.32
N LYS A 164 10.10 12.18 -6.63
CA LYS A 164 11.46 12.76 -6.59
C LYS A 164 11.71 13.84 -7.65
N GLY A 165 10.85 13.95 -8.67
CA GLY A 165 11.01 14.90 -9.79
C GLY A 165 9.95 15.99 -9.88
N SER A 166 8.93 15.99 -9.01
CA SER A 166 7.76 16.87 -9.13
C SER A 166 7.56 17.76 -7.91
N ASP A 167 8.34 18.83 -7.81
CA ASP A 167 8.26 19.69 -6.62
C ASP A 167 6.97 20.51 -6.51
N GLN A 168 6.20 20.76 -7.60
CA GLN A 168 5.14 21.79 -7.53
C GLN A 168 3.87 21.58 -8.37
N SER A 169 3.64 20.42 -9.01
CA SER A 169 2.43 20.22 -9.82
C SER A 169 1.71 18.91 -9.56
N SER A 170 0.37 18.97 -9.58
CA SER A 170 -0.48 17.79 -9.58
C SER A 170 -0.27 17.02 -10.89
N LEU A 171 0.19 15.79 -10.82
CA LEU A 171 0.48 14.97 -11.99
C LEU A 171 -0.35 13.71 -11.93
N LYS A 172 -1.09 13.41 -13.01
CA LYS A 172 -1.71 12.10 -13.15
C LYS A 172 -0.60 11.10 -13.49
N VAL A 173 -0.35 10.17 -12.59
CA VAL A 173 0.76 9.20 -12.69
C VAL A 173 0.33 7.97 -13.47
N SER A 174 -0.91 7.51 -13.25
CA SER A 174 -1.50 6.42 -14.01
C SER A 174 -3.00 6.64 -14.19
N LEU A 175 -3.69 5.69 -14.82
CA LEU A 175 -5.15 5.71 -14.86
C LEU A 175 -5.76 5.69 -13.45
N ARG A 176 -5.06 5.06 -12.49
CA ARG A 176 -5.52 4.85 -11.12
C ARG A 176 -5.01 5.92 -10.15
N TRP A 177 -3.75 6.33 -10.28
CA TRP A 177 -3.04 7.17 -9.31
C TRP A 177 -2.72 8.57 -9.84
N GLY A 178 -2.84 9.56 -8.97
CA GLY A 178 -2.29 10.89 -9.16
C GLY A 178 -1.40 11.29 -7.99
N HIS A 179 -0.42 12.13 -8.29
CA HIS A 179 0.35 12.87 -7.32
C HIS A 179 -0.34 14.22 -7.10
N TYR A 180 -0.61 14.52 -5.85
CA TYR A 180 -1.13 15.77 -5.35
C TYR A 180 0.01 16.47 -4.57
N VAL A 181 0.07 17.79 -4.69
CA VAL A 181 1.16 18.65 -4.16
C VAL A 181 1.60 18.21 -2.74
N ARG A 182 2.90 18.23 -2.41
CA ARG A 182 3.49 17.77 -1.12
C ARG A 182 3.31 16.26 -0.83
N HIS A 183 3.94 15.38 -1.60
CA HIS A 183 3.93 13.91 -1.36
C HIS A 183 2.55 13.34 -0.96
N MET A 184 1.48 13.89 -1.54
CA MET A 184 0.13 13.41 -1.33
C MET A 184 -0.24 12.60 -2.57
N PHE A 185 -0.93 11.49 -2.39
CA PHE A 185 -1.35 10.66 -3.50
C PHE A 185 -2.86 10.51 -3.48
N ASP A 186 -3.47 10.54 -4.66
CA ASP A 186 -4.88 10.27 -4.82
C ASP A 186 -5.07 9.03 -5.71
N SER A 187 -6.04 8.20 -5.32
CA SER A 187 -6.41 7.01 -6.09
C SER A 187 -7.86 7.14 -6.54
N SER A 188 -8.14 6.76 -7.78
CA SER A 188 -9.51 6.64 -8.28
C SER A 188 -10.23 5.38 -7.77
N GLN A 189 -9.53 4.52 -7.02
CA GLN A 189 -10.10 3.31 -6.43
C GLN A 189 -11.27 3.63 -5.49
N ARG A 190 -12.32 2.82 -5.62
CA ARG A 190 -13.46 2.77 -4.72
C ARG A 190 -13.30 1.57 -3.79
N TYR A 191 -13.78 1.72 -2.56
CA TYR A 191 -13.62 0.72 -1.51
C TYR A 191 -14.95 0.16 -1.03
N ILE A 192 -16.07 0.87 -1.27
CA ILE A 192 -17.39 0.53 -0.73
C ILE A 192 -18.42 0.22 -1.85
N SER A 193 -18.05 0.39 -3.12
CA SER A 193 -19.02 0.35 -4.22
C SER A 193 -19.50 -1.04 -4.64
N ASP A 194 -18.81 -2.12 -4.30
CA ASP A 194 -19.11 -3.49 -4.74
C ASP A 194 -18.98 -4.47 -3.58
N SER A 195 -20.11 -5.09 -3.19
CA SER A 195 -20.18 -6.00 -2.05
C SER A 195 -19.41 -7.30 -2.26
N ALA A 196 -19.32 -7.80 -3.49
CA ALA A 196 -18.56 -9.02 -3.79
C ALA A 196 -17.06 -8.75 -3.65
N VAL A 197 -16.59 -7.61 -4.18
CA VAL A 197 -15.19 -7.18 -4.03
C VAL A 197 -14.83 -6.92 -2.57
N ILE A 198 -15.74 -6.30 -1.80
CA ILE A 198 -15.55 -6.10 -0.36
C ILE A 198 -15.42 -7.45 0.35
N SER A 199 -16.34 -8.38 0.10
CA SER A 199 -16.36 -9.68 0.76
C SER A 199 -15.11 -10.51 0.47
N ASP A 200 -14.64 -10.53 -0.79
CA ASP A 200 -13.39 -11.20 -1.15
C ASP A 200 -12.18 -10.59 -0.43
N ARG A 201 -12.07 -9.26 -0.47
CA ARG A 201 -10.96 -8.52 0.14
C ARG A 201 -10.93 -8.68 1.66
N GLU A 202 -12.07 -8.56 2.32
CA GLU A 202 -12.20 -8.77 3.76
C GLU A 202 -11.93 -10.22 4.14
N GLY A 203 -12.37 -11.18 3.31
CA GLY A 203 -12.03 -12.60 3.46
C GLY A 203 -10.52 -12.84 3.47
N LYS A 204 -9.79 -12.23 2.54
CA LYS A 204 -8.32 -12.27 2.48
C LYS A 204 -7.66 -11.67 3.72
N VAL A 205 -8.14 -10.52 4.21
CA VAL A 205 -7.65 -9.89 5.45
C VAL A 205 -7.85 -10.83 6.64
N LYS A 206 -9.04 -11.42 6.78
CA LYS A 206 -9.34 -12.33 7.89
C LYS A 206 -8.43 -13.55 7.85
N ASN A 207 -8.19 -14.12 6.67
CA ASN A 207 -7.26 -15.22 6.53
C ASN A 207 -5.82 -14.81 6.88
N PHE A 208 -5.37 -13.63 6.44
CA PHE A 208 -4.06 -13.09 6.80
C PHE A 208 -3.90 -12.95 8.33
N ILE A 209 -4.87 -12.33 9.01
CA ILE A 209 -4.82 -12.13 10.46
C ILE A 209 -4.84 -13.44 11.23
N ARG A 210 -5.65 -14.43 10.82
CA ARG A 210 -5.66 -15.76 11.45
C ARG A 210 -4.31 -16.45 11.45
N ASN A 211 -3.48 -16.16 10.45
CA ASN A 211 -2.17 -16.76 10.26
C ASN A 211 -1.00 -15.88 10.76
N LEU A 212 -1.27 -14.77 11.47
CA LEU A 212 -0.21 -13.95 12.05
C LEU A 212 0.57 -14.75 13.10
N PRO A 213 1.91 -14.85 12.98
CA PRO A 213 2.71 -15.72 13.83
C PRO A 213 3.14 -15.07 15.16
N TRP A 214 3.07 -13.74 15.27
CA TRP A 214 3.48 -12.97 16.46
C TRP A 214 4.86 -13.36 17.01
N ASN A 215 5.80 -13.55 16.11
CA ASN A 215 7.22 -13.72 16.39
C ASN A 215 8.06 -13.01 15.31
N SER A 216 9.38 -13.07 15.41
CA SER A 216 10.31 -12.36 14.51
C SER A 216 10.27 -12.83 13.04
N SER A 217 9.51 -13.88 12.69
CA SER A 217 9.23 -14.21 11.29
C SER A 217 8.13 -13.33 10.66
N GLN A 218 7.37 -12.59 11.47
CA GLN A 218 6.38 -11.64 10.99
C GLN A 218 7.08 -10.44 10.34
N LYS A 219 6.53 -9.94 9.24
CA LYS A 219 6.94 -8.64 8.70
C LYS A 219 6.63 -7.54 9.73
N THR A 220 7.68 -6.91 10.22
CA THR A 220 7.61 -5.86 11.25
C THR A 220 8.31 -4.58 10.83
N ASN A 221 9.18 -4.64 9.81
CA ASN A 221 9.79 -3.48 9.19
C ASN A 221 8.95 -3.05 7.97
N PHE A 222 8.37 -1.85 8.09
CA PHE A 222 7.54 -1.23 7.07
C PHE A 222 8.16 0.03 6.51
N ASP A 223 9.41 0.30 6.86
CA ASP A 223 10.14 1.43 6.30
C ASP A 223 10.10 1.30 4.78
N ASP A 224 9.86 2.42 4.11
CA ASP A 224 9.46 2.53 2.70
C ASP A 224 10.54 2.01 1.71
N GLY A 225 11.60 1.40 2.22
CA GLY A 225 12.60 0.66 1.47
C GLY A 225 11.96 -0.55 0.80
N ILE A 226 11.95 -0.53 -0.53
CA ILE A 226 12.01 -1.73 -1.34
C ILE A 226 13.17 -2.55 -0.74
N SER A 227 12.86 -3.56 0.09
CA SER A 227 13.82 -4.59 0.43
C SER A 227 14.25 -5.18 -0.91
N ALA A 228 15.54 -5.06 -1.21
CA ALA A 228 16.18 -5.43 -2.47
C ALA A 228 16.19 -6.96 -2.75
N GLU A 229 15.17 -7.67 -2.28
CA GLU A 229 14.95 -9.09 -2.43
C GLU A 229 13.53 -9.31 -2.96
N TYR A 230 13.28 -8.89 -4.19
CA TYR A 230 12.15 -9.41 -4.97
C TYR A 230 12.71 -10.21 -6.13
N SER A 231 12.25 -11.46 -6.26
CA SER A 231 12.69 -12.39 -7.29
C SER A 231 12.27 -11.88 -8.68
N VAL A 232 13.26 -11.79 -9.56
CA VAL A 232 13.16 -11.36 -10.97
C VAL A 232 12.12 -12.17 -11.77
N ASP A 233 11.69 -13.32 -11.26
CA ASP A 233 10.86 -14.28 -11.97
C ASP A 233 9.40 -13.83 -12.17
N GLU A 234 8.78 -13.13 -11.20
CA GLU A 234 7.39 -12.66 -11.36
C GLU A 234 7.28 -11.46 -12.33
N ASP A 235 8.34 -10.67 -12.46
CA ASP A 235 8.41 -9.54 -13.42
C ASP A 235 8.63 -10.02 -14.86
N MET A 236 9.28 -11.18 -15.06
CA MET A 236 9.44 -11.75 -16.40
C MET A 236 8.11 -12.15 -17.02
N ASP A 237 7.15 -12.64 -16.24
CA ASP A 237 5.82 -12.97 -16.74
C ASP A 237 5.03 -11.73 -17.16
N ALA A 238 5.09 -10.65 -16.37
CA ALA A 238 4.47 -9.37 -16.72
C ALA A 238 5.13 -8.70 -17.94
N VAL A 239 6.46 -8.79 -18.06
CA VAL A 239 7.19 -8.34 -19.26
C VAL A 239 6.80 -9.17 -20.47
N ASN A 240 6.71 -10.48 -20.33
CA ASN A 240 6.29 -11.39 -21.41
C ASN A 240 4.83 -11.15 -21.84
N GLU A 241 3.93 -10.82 -20.91
CA GLU A 241 2.53 -10.48 -21.21
C GLU A 241 2.42 -9.14 -21.96
N ASN A 242 3.21 -8.15 -21.58
CA ASN A 242 3.32 -6.88 -22.29
C ASN A 242 3.91 -7.06 -23.71
N ILE A 243 4.91 -7.94 -23.86
CA ILE A 243 5.47 -8.31 -25.17
C ILE A 243 4.40 -8.93 -26.06
N LYS A 244 3.65 -9.92 -25.57
CA LYS A 244 2.54 -10.56 -26.32
C LYS A 244 1.47 -9.56 -26.75
N THR A 245 1.16 -8.59 -25.88
CA THR A 245 0.19 -7.53 -26.20
C THR A 245 0.69 -6.64 -27.33
N LEU A 246 1.99 -6.32 -27.35
CA LEU A 246 2.61 -5.53 -28.41
C LEU A 246 2.68 -6.29 -29.73
N GLU A 247 2.92 -7.60 -29.70
CA GLU A 247 2.86 -8.50 -30.87
C GLU A 247 1.47 -8.50 -31.50
N ALA A 248 0.43 -8.69 -30.69
CA ALA A 248 -0.96 -8.67 -31.17
C ALA A 248 -1.35 -7.32 -31.79
N ILE A 249 -0.87 -6.20 -31.23
CA ILE A 249 -1.08 -4.86 -31.81
C ILE A 249 -0.34 -4.74 -33.15
N ALA A 250 0.92 -5.18 -33.24
CA ALA A 250 1.69 -5.09 -34.47
C ALA A 250 1.02 -5.88 -35.62
N GLU A 251 0.54 -7.09 -35.34
CA GLU A 251 -0.21 -7.92 -36.29
C GLU A 251 -1.52 -7.25 -36.73
N THR A 252 -2.31 -6.74 -35.77
CA THR A 252 -3.61 -6.11 -36.04
C THR A 252 -3.49 -4.92 -37.00
N TYR A 253 -2.38 -4.19 -36.94
CA TYR A 253 -2.14 -3.00 -37.78
C TYR A 253 -1.21 -3.26 -38.97
N ASN A 254 -0.88 -4.52 -39.25
CA ASN A 254 0.05 -4.93 -40.31
C ASN A 254 1.37 -4.12 -40.27
N LEU A 255 1.82 -3.80 -39.05
CA LEU A 255 3.07 -3.10 -38.82
C LEU A 255 4.20 -4.11 -39.01
N ASP A 256 5.28 -3.69 -39.66
CA ASP A 256 6.48 -4.51 -39.77
C ASP A 256 7.14 -4.63 -38.38
N GLY A 257 6.66 -5.60 -37.61
CA GLY A 257 7.06 -5.84 -36.23
C GLY A 257 8.56 -6.04 -36.09
N SER A 258 9.24 -6.52 -37.14
CA SER A 258 10.69 -6.70 -37.18
C SER A 258 11.46 -5.38 -36.98
N LYS A 259 10.99 -4.26 -37.55
CA LYS A 259 11.62 -2.94 -37.40
C LYS A 259 11.43 -2.33 -36.02
N ILE A 260 10.23 -2.50 -35.45
CA ILE A 260 9.96 -2.05 -34.07
C ILE A 260 10.83 -2.85 -33.09
N PHE A 261 10.97 -4.16 -33.34
CA PHE A 261 11.78 -5.04 -32.51
C PHE A 261 13.28 -4.79 -32.65
N ASP A 262 13.76 -4.48 -33.85
CA ASP A 262 15.17 -4.14 -34.09
C ASP A 262 15.55 -2.79 -33.48
N GLU A 263 14.65 -1.79 -33.51
CA GLU A 263 14.86 -0.53 -32.78
C GLU A 263 14.89 -0.75 -31.27
N LEU A 264 13.97 -1.54 -30.71
CA LEU A 264 13.96 -1.90 -29.29
C LEU A 264 15.20 -2.71 -28.90
N LYS A 265 15.55 -3.76 -29.65
CA LYS A 265 16.76 -4.57 -29.42
C LYS A 265 18.04 -3.74 -29.55
N THR A 266 18.10 -2.75 -30.44
CA THR A 266 19.26 -1.86 -30.58
C THR A 266 19.37 -0.90 -29.39
N LEU A 267 18.23 -0.38 -28.90
CA LEU A 267 18.13 0.37 -27.64
C LEU A 267 18.63 -0.47 -26.45
N PHE A 268 18.27 -1.75 -26.40
CA PHE A 268 18.67 -2.66 -25.31
C PHE A 268 20.10 -3.22 -25.45
N LYS A 269 20.64 -3.37 -26.67
CA LYS A 269 22.02 -3.88 -26.92
C LYS A 269 23.13 -2.92 -26.46
N GLY A 270 22.86 -1.62 -26.40
CA GLY A 270 23.81 -0.62 -25.90
C GLY A 270 23.95 -0.59 -24.37
N MET A 271 23.11 -1.34 -23.66
CA MET A 271 23.01 -1.29 -22.21
C MET A 271 23.94 -2.30 -21.56
N LYS A 272 25.11 -1.85 -21.10
CA LYS A 272 25.86 -2.62 -20.09
C LYS A 272 25.03 -2.57 -18.80
N LEU A 273 24.41 -3.70 -18.46
CA LEU A 273 23.76 -3.96 -17.17
C LEU A 273 24.82 -4.05 -16.05
N THR A 274 25.50 -2.94 -15.79
CA THR A 274 26.40 -2.77 -14.65
C THR A 274 26.20 -1.37 -14.09
N GLU A 275 25.60 -1.34 -12.90
CA GLU A 275 25.62 -0.23 -11.92
C GLU A 275 24.92 1.09 -12.30
N LYS A 276 23.58 1.05 -12.33
CA LYS A 276 22.66 2.02 -11.69
C LYS A 276 21.23 1.68 -12.11
N LYS A 277 20.57 0.81 -11.32
CA LYS A 277 19.31 0.15 -11.70
C LYS A 277 18.04 1.02 -11.56
N GLU A 278 18.08 2.19 -10.94
CA GLU A 278 16.83 2.85 -10.51
C GLU A 278 16.39 4.09 -11.30
N LEU A 279 17.29 4.79 -12.00
CA LEU A 279 16.89 5.99 -12.77
C LEU A 279 16.50 5.67 -14.22
N VAL A 280 17.04 4.57 -14.73
CA VAL A 280 17.16 4.26 -16.15
C VAL A 280 15.83 3.68 -16.67
N PHE A 281 15.16 2.81 -15.89
CA PHE A 281 13.94 2.12 -16.33
C PHE A 281 12.73 3.04 -16.58
N GLY A 282 12.53 4.07 -15.75
CA GLY A 282 11.42 5.03 -15.90
C GLY A 282 11.55 5.93 -17.14
N GLU A 283 12.78 6.33 -17.47
CA GLU A 283 13.06 7.05 -18.72
C GLU A 283 12.81 6.17 -19.95
N HIS A 284 13.04 4.86 -19.85
CA HIS A 284 12.82 3.91 -20.95
C HIS A 284 11.35 3.61 -21.24
N ILE A 285 10.50 3.54 -20.21
CA ILE A 285 9.05 3.42 -20.41
C ILE A 285 8.50 4.71 -21.05
N SER A 286 9.01 5.87 -20.64
CA SER A 286 8.65 7.17 -21.23
C SER A 286 9.06 7.25 -22.71
N GLU A 287 10.26 6.76 -23.06
CA GLU A 287 10.75 6.78 -24.44
C GLU A 287 10.03 5.76 -25.33
N ALA A 288 9.76 4.55 -24.82
CA ALA A 288 8.92 3.57 -25.51
C ALA A 288 7.50 4.11 -25.77
N ALA A 289 6.91 4.80 -24.79
CA ALA A 289 5.62 5.46 -24.95
C ALA A 289 5.63 6.57 -26.02
N LYS A 290 6.72 7.34 -26.13
CA LYS A 290 6.90 8.34 -27.21
C LYS A 290 6.99 7.69 -28.58
N VAL A 291 7.73 6.58 -28.71
CA VAL A 291 7.83 5.80 -29.95
C VAL A 291 6.45 5.28 -30.36
N ILE A 292 5.72 4.64 -29.45
CA ILE A 292 4.34 4.15 -29.68
C ILE A 292 3.41 5.31 -30.10
N LYS A 293 3.51 6.48 -29.47
CA LYS A 293 2.71 7.66 -29.81
C LYS A 293 3.03 8.19 -31.21
N LYS A 294 4.31 8.20 -31.60
CA LYS A 294 4.77 8.58 -32.94
C LYS A 294 4.23 7.62 -34.00
N PHE A 295 4.27 6.31 -33.74
CA PHE A 295 3.71 5.29 -34.62
C PHE A 295 2.19 5.41 -34.78
N LYS A 296 1.42 5.62 -33.69
CA LYS A 296 -0.03 5.87 -33.77
C LYS A 296 -0.36 7.11 -34.61
N HIS A 297 0.43 8.17 -34.50
CA HIS A 297 0.24 9.37 -35.32
C HIS A 297 0.52 9.11 -36.80
N THR A 298 1.57 8.35 -37.12
CA THR A 298 1.90 7.96 -38.50
C THR A 298 0.84 7.03 -39.10
N ALA A 299 0.38 6.02 -38.36
CA ALA A 299 -0.67 5.11 -38.79
C ALA A 299 -1.99 5.85 -39.09
N LYS A 300 -2.37 6.83 -38.26
CA LYS A 300 -3.55 7.67 -38.47
C LYS A 300 -3.43 8.57 -39.71
N LYS A 301 -2.23 9.02 -40.05
CA LYS A 301 -1.97 9.76 -41.30
C LYS A 301 -2.08 8.85 -42.53
N MET A 302 -1.59 7.61 -42.44
CA MET A 302 -1.68 6.64 -43.52
C MET A 302 -3.12 6.17 -43.75
N SER A 303 -3.91 5.95 -42.69
CA SER A 303 -5.33 5.61 -42.83
C SER A 303 -6.16 6.76 -43.44
N GLY A 304 -5.78 8.02 -43.21
CA GLY A 304 -6.42 9.18 -43.86
C GLY A 304 -6.08 9.34 -45.34
N TRP A 305 -5.04 8.66 -45.83
CA TRP A 305 -4.63 8.63 -47.23
C TRP A 305 -5.24 7.47 -48.02
N LEU A 306 -5.63 6.39 -47.35
CA LEU A 306 -6.27 5.22 -47.95
C LEU A 306 -7.80 5.34 -48.12
N PHE A 307 -8.41 6.42 -47.62
CA PHE A 307 -9.85 6.71 -47.72
C PHE A 307 -10.15 8.04 -48.45
N LYS A 308 -9.25 8.47 -49.34
CA LYS A 308 -9.49 9.49 -50.36
C LYS A 308 -9.15 8.92 -51.73
#